data_AF-A0A8S9P816-F1
#
_entry.id   AF-A0A8S9P816-F1
#
_cell.length_a   1.000
_cell.length_b   1.000
_cell.length_c   1.000
_cell.angle_alpha   90.00
_cell.angle_beta   90.00
_cell.angle_gamma   90.00
#
_symmetry.space_group_name_H-M   'P 1'
#
loop_
_entity.id
_entity.type
_entity.pdbx_description
1 polymer ?
#
loop_
_entity_poly.entity_id
_entity_poly.type
_entity_poly.pdbx_seq_one_letter_code
_entity_poly.pdbx_strand_id
1 'polypeptide(L)'
;MECNSSDLNVSRQKRQRTEEDKTRSAMLDFSVLDCPICMEPLSIPIFQCDNGHLACSSSCPKLKNKCPSCAPPVGHSSCRAMETLLKSVFLPCQNAKYGCTETVAFGKEPTHEKD
;
A
#
# COMPACT_ATOMS: atom_id res chain seq x y z
N MET A 1 -10.04 33.65 -6.69
CA MET A 1 -10.81 33.08 -5.56
C MET A 1 -9.82 32.87 -4.44
N GLU A 2 -9.76 33.84 -3.53
CA GLU A 2 -8.80 33.87 -2.44
C GLU A 2 -9.40 33.16 -1.24
N CYS A 3 -8.74 32.12 -0.74
CA CYS A 3 -9.13 31.45 0.48
C CYS A 3 -8.53 32.22 1.66
N ASN A 4 -9.34 33.07 2.30
CA ASN A 4 -9.09 33.57 3.64
C ASN A 4 -9.87 32.68 4.62
N SER A 5 -9.17 31.99 5.51
CA SER A 5 -9.75 31.40 6.72
C SER A 5 -8.66 31.24 7.77
N SER A 6 -8.60 32.27 8.60
CA SER A 6 -8.28 32.30 10.03
C SER A 6 -7.65 31.04 10.64
N ASP A 7 -6.49 31.27 11.25
CA ASP A 7 -5.70 30.35 12.07
C ASP A 7 -6.55 29.48 13.01
N LEU A 8 -6.79 28.23 12.61
CA LEU A 8 -7.14 27.17 13.53
C LEU A 8 -5.85 26.72 14.21
N ASN A 9 -5.63 27.19 15.44
CA ASN A 9 -4.61 26.67 16.36
C ASN A 9 -4.94 25.20 16.71
N VAL A 10 -4.64 24.28 15.81
CA VAL A 10 -4.63 22.85 16.09
C VAL A 10 -3.32 22.56 16.78
N SER A 11 -3.33 22.56 18.11
CA SER A 11 -2.23 22.03 18.91
C SER A 11 -1.93 20.61 18.46
N ARG A 12 -0.83 20.42 17.73
CA ARG A 12 -0.29 19.11 17.31
C ARG A 12 0.10 18.33 18.57
N GLN A 13 -0.85 17.63 19.17
CA GLN A 13 -0.55 16.62 20.17
C GLN A 13 0.22 15.49 19.48
N LYS A 14 1.54 15.45 19.70
CA LYS A 14 2.41 14.39 19.19
C LYS A 14 2.05 13.10 19.92
N ARG A 15 1.25 12.23 19.28
CA ARG A 15 0.94 10.89 19.80
C ARG A 15 2.24 10.13 20.01
N GLN A 16 2.62 9.91 21.27
CA GLN A 16 3.77 9.10 21.65
C GLN A 16 3.27 7.65 21.71
N ARG A 17 3.64 6.83 20.72
CA ARG A 17 3.28 5.40 20.71
C ARG A 17 4.13 4.69 21.78
N THR A 18 3.50 3.87 22.61
CA THR A 18 4.18 2.99 23.57
C THR A 18 4.70 1.74 22.86
N GLU A 19 5.69 1.05 23.44
CA GLU A 19 6.27 -0.18 22.86
C GLU A 19 5.25 -1.33 22.76
N GLU A 20 4.22 -1.35 23.62
CA GLU A 20 3.12 -2.33 23.56
C GLU A 20 2.12 -2.06 22.41
N ASP A 21 2.05 -0.83 21.90
CA ASP A 21 1.16 -0.43 20.81
C ASP A 21 1.82 -0.58 19.43
N LYS A 22 3.01 -1.20 19.39
CA LYS A 22 3.88 -1.28 18.21
C LYS A 22 3.42 -2.32 17.18
N THR A 23 2.78 -3.39 17.65
CA THR A 23 2.32 -4.48 16.77
C THR A 23 1.01 -5.05 17.30
N ARG A 24 -0.08 -4.78 16.59
CA ARG A 24 -1.40 -5.36 16.85
C ARG A 24 -1.78 -6.26 15.69
N SER A 25 -2.36 -7.42 15.98
CA SER A 25 -2.94 -8.26 14.94
C SER A 25 -4.21 -7.60 14.40
N ALA A 26 -4.32 -7.54 13.08
CA ALA A 26 -5.50 -7.08 12.37
C ALA A 26 -5.76 -8.04 11.21
N MET A 27 -7.04 -8.32 10.95
CA MET A 27 -7.44 -8.97 9.70
C MET A 27 -7.43 -7.92 8.59
N LEU A 28 -6.82 -8.28 7.46
CA LEU A 28 -6.79 -7.47 6.25
C LEU A 28 -7.35 -8.31 5.12
N ASP A 29 -8.28 -7.72 4.35
CA ASP A 29 -8.71 -8.29 3.08
C ASP A 29 -7.61 -8.02 2.04
N PHE A 30 -6.95 -9.07 1.53
CA PHE A 30 -5.84 -8.90 0.59
C PHE A 30 -6.26 -8.33 -0.76
N SER A 31 -7.54 -8.43 -1.13
CA SER A 31 -8.03 -7.86 -2.39
C SER A 31 -7.91 -6.33 -2.43
N VAL A 32 -7.86 -5.66 -1.26
CA VAL A 32 -7.64 -4.20 -1.19
C VAL A 32 -6.20 -3.82 -1.51
N LEU A 33 -5.29 -4.80 -1.56
CA LEU A 33 -3.90 -4.62 -1.96
C LEU A 33 -3.67 -4.94 -3.44
N ASP A 34 -4.74 -5.20 -4.22
CA ASP A 34 -4.65 -5.38 -5.66
C ASP A 34 -4.74 -4.05 -6.40
N CYS A 35 -4.01 -3.96 -7.51
CA CYS A 35 -4.06 -2.80 -8.39
C CYS A 35 -5.40 -2.77 -9.15
N PRO A 36 -6.20 -1.70 -9.07
CA PRO A 36 -7.51 -1.63 -9.73
C PRO A 36 -7.43 -1.58 -11.26
N ILE A 37 -6.22 -1.56 -11.82
CA ILE A 37 -5.95 -1.37 -13.25
C ILE A 37 -5.54 -2.69 -13.90
N CYS A 38 -4.60 -3.42 -13.28
CA CYS A 38 -4.13 -4.70 -13.80
C CYS A 38 -4.67 -5.91 -13.03
N MET A 39 -5.38 -5.70 -11.91
CA MET A 39 -5.93 -6.75 -11.04
C MET A 39 -4.86 -7.71 -10.49
N GLU A 40 -3.61 -7.24 -10.42
CA GLU A 40 -2.50 -7.95 -9.79
C GLU A 40 -2.15 -7.30 -8.46
N PRO A 41 -1.53 -8.02 -7.51
CA PRO A 41 -1.05 -7.45 -6.27
C PRO A 41 -0.19 -6.21 -6.50
N LEU A 42 -0.42 -5.17 -5.69
CA LEU A 42 0.38 -3.95 -5.74
C LEU A 42 1.85 -4.26 -5.51
N SER A 43 2.70 -3.76 -6.40
CA SER A 43 4.15 -3.85 -6.28
C SER A 43 4.75 -2.46 -6.13
N ILE A 44 5.79 -2.37 -5.30
CA ILE A 44 6.55 -1.14 -5.08
C ILE A 44 7.43 -0.88 -6.31
N PRO A 45 7.49 0.36 -6.84
CA PRO A 45 6.82 1.58 -6.37
C PRO A 45 5.33 1.62 -6.70
N ILE A 46 4.54 2.17 -5.77
CA ILE A 46 3.10 2.42 -5.94
C ILE A 46 2.92 3.89 -6.23
N PHE A 47 2.34 4.21 -7.38
CA PHE A 47 2.07 5.58 -7.80
C PHE A 47 0.65 5.99 -7.42
N GLN A 48 0.47 7.29 -7.20
CA GLN A 48 -0.86 7.88 -6.99
C GLN A 48 -1.07 9.08 -7.89
N CYS A 49 -2.32 9.30 -8.30
CA CYS A 49 -2.71 10.56 -8.94
C CYS A 49 -2.98 11.65 -7.89
N ASP A 50 -3.20 12.88 -8.34
CA ASP A 50 -3.47 14.03 -7.45
C ASP A 50 -4.72 13.85 -6.57
N ASN A 51 -5.66 12.99 -6.99
CA ASN A 51 -6.86 12.63 -6.23
C ASN A 51 -6.69 11.37 -5.38
N GLY A 52 -5.50 10.75 -5.34
CA GLY A 52 -5.18 9.61 -4.49
C GLY A 52 -5.47 8.21 -5.06
N HIS A 53 -5.91 8.09 -6.32
CA HIS A 53 -6.07 6.76 -6.94
C HIS A 53 -4.72 6.11 -7.21
N LEU A 54 -4.60 4.84 -6.83
CA LEU A 54 -3.35 4.09 -6.92
C LEU A 54 -3.14 3.41 -8.27
N ALA A 55 -1.88 3.30 -8.68
CA ALA A 55 -1.43 2.53 -9.84
C ALA A 55 -0.10 1.85 -9.50
N CYS A 56 0.07 0.57 -9.86
CA CYS A 56 1.35 -0.11 -9.71
C CYS A 56 2.33 0.28 -10.82
N SER A 57 3.63 0.08 -10.58
CA SER A 57 4.70 0.38 -11.54
C SER A 57 4.49 -0.26 -12.93
N SER A 58 4.02 -1.50 -12.97
CA SER A 58 3.77 -2.21 -14.24
C SER A 58 2.57 -1.66 -15.03
N SER A 59 1.63 -0.98 -14.35
CA SER A 59 0.45 -0.38 -14.98
C SER A 59 0.70 1.05 -15.47
N CYS A 60 1.58 1.81 -14.81
CA CYS A 60 1.78 3.24 -15.10
C CYS A 60 2.13 3.55 -16.58
N PRO A 61 3.03 2.81 -17.26
CA PRO A 61 3.33 3.05 -18.67
C PRO A 61 2.11 2.88 -19.60
N LYS A 62 1.19 1.96 -19.26
CA LYS A 62 -0.01 1.67 -20.05
C LYS A 62 -1.04 2.81 -19.97
N LEU A 63 -0.95 3.64 -18.93
CA LEU A 63 -1.91 4.70 -18.63
C LEU A 63 -1.59 6.03 -19.31
N LYS A 64 -0.46 6.13 -20.05
CA LYS A 64 0.03 7.39 -20.63
C LYS A 64 0.08 8.53 -19.59
N ASN A 65 0.45 8.19 -18.36
CA ASN A 65 0.49 9.08 -17.20
C ASN A 65 -0.86 9.74 -16.85
N LYS A 66 -2.01 9.14 -17.18
CA LYS A 66 -3.34 9.63 -16.78
C LYS A 66 -4.10 8.60 -15.96
N CYS A 67 -4.68 9.04 -14.85
CA CYS A 67 -5.52 8.19 -14.02
C CYS A 67 -6.77 7.74 -14.80
N PRO A 68 -7.06 6.42 -14.88
CA PRO A 68 -8.24 5.93 -15.61
C PRO A 68 -9.55 6.29 -14.91
N SER A 69 -9.53 6.47 -13.58
CA SER A 69 -10.73 6.74 -12.78
C SER A 69 -11.16 8.20 -12.79
N CYS A 70 -10.21 9.15 -12.91
CA CYS A 70 -10.53 10.56 -12.79
C CYS A 70 -9.86 11.50 -13.79
N ALA A 71 -8.89 11.03 -14.59
CA ALA A 71 -8.10 11.77 -15.60
C ALA A 71 -6.87 12.63 -15.19
N PRO A 72 -6.65 13.07 -13.93
CA PRO A 72 -5.40 13.69 -13.50
C PRO A 72 -4.15 12.88 -13.78
N PRO A 73 -2.97 13.52 -13.79
CA PRO A 73 -1.70 12.84 -13.93
C PRO A 73 -1.48 11.75 -12.87
N VAL A 74 -0.86 10.64 -13.28
CA VAL A 74 -0.41 9.56 -12.39
C VAL A 74 1.03 9.17 -12.76
N GLY A 75 1.82 8.73 -11.78
CA GLY A 75 3.22 8.32 -11.99
C GLY A 75 4.27 9.32 -11.50
N HIS A 76 3.87 10.54 -11.16
CA HIS A 76 4.80 11.59 -10.70
C HIS A 76 5.08 11.51 -9.20
N SER A 77 4.09 11.06 -8.41
CA SER A 77 4.22 10.89 -6.96
C SER A 77 3.99 9.43 -6.57
N SER A 78 4.76 8.95 -5.58
CA SER A 78 4.60 7.61 -5.03
C SER A 78 3.88 7.65 -3.68
N CYS A 79 3.02 6.66 -3.45
CA CYS A 79 2.26 6.52 -2.22
C CYS A 79 3.12 5.85 -1.14
N ARG A 80 3.95 6.65 -0.45
CA ARG A 80 4.88 6.14 0.59
C ARG A 80 4.17 5.39 1.71
N ALA A 81 2.96 5.80 2.09
CA ALA A 81 2.18 5.12 3.11
C ALA A 81 1.85 3.67 2.71
N MET A 82 1.41 3.46 1.46
CA MET A 82 1.13 2.12 0.94
C MET A 82 2.40 1.31 0.72
N GLU A 83 3.50 1.92 0.26
CA GLU A 83 4.80 1.24 0.19
C GLU A 83 5.25 0.74 1.58
N THR A 84 5.07 1.54 2.63
CA THR A 84 5.37 1.14 4.01
C THR A 84 4.42 0.04 4.49
N LEU A 85 3.13 0.15 4.18
CA LEU A 85 2.15 -0.88 4.53
C LEU A 85 2.55 -2.23 3.95
N LEU A 86 2.80 -2.31 2.64
CA LEU A 86 3.17 -3.57 1.98
C LEU A 86 4.45 -4.19 2.58
N LYS A 87 5.44 -3.37 2.95
CA LYS A 87 6.66 -3.84 3.61
C LYS A 87 6.43 -4.41 5.02
N SER A 88 5.31 -4.07 5.65
CA SER A 88 4.94 -4.51 7.01
C SER A 88 3.92 -5.64 7.04
N VAL A 89 3.44 -6.10 5.87
CA VAL A 89 2.48 -7.21 5.75
C VAL A 89 3.25 -8.52 5.60
N PHE A 90 3.00 -9.44 6.53
CA PHE A 90 3.51 -10.81 6.51
C PHE A 90 2.33 -11.78 6.47
N LEU A 91 2.39 -12.74 5.55
CA LEU A 91 1.34 -13.70 5.26
C LEU A 91 1.79 -15.09 5.69
N PRO A 92 0.89 -15.97 6.15
CA PRO A 92 1.18 -17.39 6.21
C PRO A 92 1.64 -17.90 4.85
N CYS A 93 2.61 -18.82 4.82
CA CYS A 93 3.00 -19.48 3.59
C CYS A 93 1.78 -20.12 2.89
N GLN A 94 1.76 -20.13 1.55
CA GLN A 94 0.72 -20.83 0.78
C GLN A 94 0.64 -22.33 1.12
N ASN A 95 1.76 -22.89 1.60
CA ASN A 95 1.88 -24.26 2.08
C ASN A 95 1.49 -24.45 3.56
N ALA A 96 0.91 -23.44 4.23
CA ALA A 96 0.47 -23.55 5.61
C ALA A 96 -0.57 -24.67 5.81
N LYS A 97 -1.45 -24.88 4.83
CA LYS A 97 -2.37 -26.03 4.78
C LYS A 97 -1.68 -27.39 4.81
N TYR A 98 -0.41 -27.43 4.43
CA TYR A 98 0.44 -28.63 4.42
C TYR A 98 1.46 -28.61 5.56
N GLY A 99 1.19 -27.88 6.65
CA GLY A 99 2.01 -27.86 7.87
C GLY A 99 3.18 -26.88 7.87
N CYS A 100 3.33 -26.02 6.86
CA CYS A 100 4.37 -24.98 6.88
C CYS A 100 4.00 -23.87 7.89
N THR A 101 4.89 -23.55 8.83
CA THR A 101 4.68 -22.50 9.84
C THR A 101 5.34 -21.17 9.49
N GLU A 102 5.99 -21.09 8.32
CA GLU A 102 6.69 -19.90 7.87
C GLU A 102 5.72 -18.78 7.48
N THR A 103 6.19 -17.55 7.63
CA THR A 103 5.52 -16.36 7.12
C THR A 103 6.34 -15.71 6.02
N VAL A 104 5.66 -15.20 4.99
CA VAL A 104 6.26 -14.59 3.81
C VAL A 104 5.88 -13.11 3.75
N ALA A 105 6.83 -12.27 3.36
CA ALA A 105 6.53 -10.85 3.12
C ALA A 105 5.62 -10.71 1.90
N PHE A 106 4.70 -9.73 1.94
CA PHE A 106 3.81 -9.45 0.82
C PHE A 106 4.58 -9.15 -0.47
N GLY A 107 4.14 -9.74 -1.59
CA GLY A 107 4.73 -9.53 -2.91
C GLY A 107 6.08 -10.22 -3.15
N LYS A 108 6.52 -11.11 -2.26
CA LYS A 108 7.70 -11.97 -2.47
C LYS A 108 7.28 -13.41 -2.66
N GLU A 109 7.98 -14.11 -3.55
CA GLU A 109 7.85 -15.57 -3.65
C GLU A 109 8.48 -16.24 -2.41
N PRO A 110 7.86 -17.30 -1.87
CA PRO A 110 8.46 -18.10 -0.82
C PRO A 110 9.77 -18.72 -1.33
N THR A 111 10.90 -18.39 -0.71
CA THR A 111 12.21 -18.99 -1.04
C THR A 111 12.39 -20.40 -0.46
N HIS A 112 11.35 -20.96 0.15
CA HIS A 112 11.33 -22.30 0.72
C HIS A 112 10.32 -23.15 -0.05
N GLU A 113 10.63 -23.44 -1.31
CA GLU A 113 9.99 -24.58 -1.97
C GLU A 113 10.30 -25.82 -1.14
N LYS A 114 9.25 -26.60 -0.84
CA LYS A 114 9.39 -27.84 -0.10
C LYS A 114 10.22 -28.80 -0.94
N ASP A 115 11.32 -29.29 -0.38
CA ASP A 115 11.93 -30.57 -0.77
C ASP A 115 10.91 -31.71 -0.65
#